data_AF-A0A258HM87-F1
#
_entry.id   AF-A0A258HM87-F1
#
_cell.length_a   1.000
_cell.length_b   1.000
_cell.length_c   1.000
_cell.angle_alpha   90.00
_cell.angle_beta   90.00
_cell.angle_gamma   90.00
#
_symmetry.space_group_name_H-M   'P 1'
#
loop_
_entity.id
_entity.type
_entity.pdbx_description
1 polymer ?
#
loop_
_entity_poly.entity_id
_entity_poly.type
_entity_poly.pdbx_seq_one_letter_code
_entity_poly.pdbx_strand_id
1 'polypeptide(L)'
;MAGPVHYELYIRKTAPAPWSLMLATEERKHAVDTAEEILKDKRAVAVRVTRETLDPDTMEFSSHTVLTRGVPEAPKKRLVNADEERSNCLGPQDLYAPHARELIGRVLEDWLGRNGITVFELLHRPDLVEKLEASGVELQHAIQKVVIPESQATGQASHELIRHYQKLVGQAMERVMSAGRKGTFPDLANRSLADVAEKLAGAPDRSFIMGGVIAGALAGARGVRPRLDRLMDLADRAPGEGAPRAMVMVAIEQILCEQLGARTNLSEILGPALDQGGSLAAVVRMVAPREIEMLIRHDPRMALLMPSVDGPAARLGARIEAGEYPILAASLARMVLRELMGQRRLRPADAPGEIDILRALAMSLTATAGRLLTLDEVQTAFTERSKSLVTADFVQAYVVPCETVLCEAEQLTRLCENVTGTANKRSAARWLAACVTSLRFESEMRLNGPTASRKLQILAQLNRSVKAAALSEHDTDQIMTSIGHVGGVVEAEARLTLQLARATAPVQQKLSALLRLAAGETAPLGPAADRAKAEAIKLFRAPDSRAALTAAPESLAPLKGLMKAAGLAA
;
A
#
# COMPACT_ATOMS: atom_id res chain seq x y z
N MET A 1 -43.88 10.58 58.55
CA MET A 1 -43.42 11.86 57.99
C MET A 1 -42.51 11.52 56.81
N ALA A 2 -42.67 12.16 55.65
CA ALA A 2 -41.77 11.88 54.52
C ALA A 2 -40.32 12.17 54.94
N GLY A 3 -39.43 11.18 54.83
CA GLY A 3 -38.03 11.33 55.22
C GLY A 3 -37.27 12.29 54.29
N PRO A 4 -35.98 12.54 54.57
CA PRO A 4 -35.17 13.47 53.80
C PRO A 4 -35.18 13.12 52.31
N VAL A 5 -35.26 14.16 51.48
CA VAL A 5 -35.37 14.06 50.02
C VAL A 5 -34.16 14.70 49.37
N HIS A 6 -33.52 13.99 48.45
CA HIS A 6 -32.51 14.55 47.57
C HIS A 6 -32.76 14.17 46.11
N TYR A 7 -32.11 14.86 45.19
CA TYR A 7 -32.23 14.70 43.76
C TYR A 7 -30.88 14.32 43.16
N GLU A 8 -30.88 13.32 42.29
CA GLU A 8 -29.70 12.78 41.65
C GLU A 8 -29.77 12.99 40.14
N LEU A 9 -28.73 13.61 39.57
CA LEU A 9 -28.58 13.84 38.14
C LEU A 9 -27.63 12.79 37.55
N TYR A 10 -28.18 11.95 36.68
CA TYR A 10 -27.45 10.98 35.87
C TYR A 10 -27.27 11.50 34.45
N ILE A 11 -26.08 11.30 33.89
CA ILE A 11 -25.78 11.66 32.50
C ILE A 11 -25.34 10.44 31.68
N ARG A 12 -25.49 10.54 30.36
CA ARG A 12 -24.98 9.58 29.39
C ARG A 12 -24.18 10.29 28.30
N LYS A 13 -22.86 10.15 28.31
CA LYS A 13 -21.95 10.91 27.42
C LYS A 13 -22.06 10.53 25.93
N THR A 14 -22.27 9.25 25.63
CA THR A 14 -22.47 8.73 24.27
C THR A 14 -23.62 7.71 24.27
N ALA A 15 -24.25 7.44 23.12
CA ALA A 15 -25.39 6.53 23.04
C ALA A 15 -25.18 5.12 23.65
N PRO A 16 -23.99 4.46 23.55
CA PRO A 16 -23.74 3.16 24.18
C PRO A 16 -23.22 3.22 25.62
N ALA A 17 -22.93 4.41 26.18
CA ALA A 17 -22.35 4.52 27.52
C ALA A 17 -23.38 4.19 28.63
N PRO A 18 -22.95 3.61 29.77
CA PRO A 18 -23.83 3.47 30.93
C PRO A 18 -24.18 4.84 31.54
N TRP A 19 -25.27 4.88 32.32
CA TRP A 19 -25.62 6.07 33.10
C TRP A 19 -24.60 6.28 34.23
N SER A 20 -24.10 7.50 34.36
CA SER A 20 -23.20 7.89 35.46
C SER A 20 -23.83 9.01 36.29
N LEU A 21 -23.84 8.86 37.62
CA LEU A 21 -24.21 9.93 38.53
C LEU A 21 -23.21 11.09 38.39
N MET A 22 -23.71 12.30 38.18
CA MET A 22 -22.90 13.52 38.06
C MET A 22 -23.01 14.39 39.31
N LEU A 23 -24.21 14.53 39.86
CA LEU A 23 -24.50 15.46 40.95
C LEU A 23 -25.63 14.90 41.79
N ALA A 24 -25.57 15.12 43.10
CA ALA A 24 -26.68 14.97 44.03
C ALA A 24 -26.92 16.29 44.77
N THR A 25 -28.17 16.73 44.89
CA THR A 25 -28.54 18.00 45.53
C THR A 25 -29.91 17.89 46.22
N GLU A 26 -30.11 18.61 47.31
CA GLU A 26 -31.41 18.69 47.98
C GLU A 26 -32.41 19.59 47.22
N GLU A 27 -31.92 20.42 46.30
CA GLU A 27 -32.74 21.39 45.56
C GLU A 27 -33.15 20.87 44.17
N ARG A 28 -34.44 20.58 43.99
CA ARG A 28 -35.01 20.11 42.72
C ARG A 28 -34.65 20.99 41.53
N LYS A 29 -34.76 22.30 41.72
CA LYS A 29 -34.59 23.28 40.64
C LYS A 29 -33.16 23.25 40.12
N HIS A 30 -32.19 23.21 41.02
CA HIS A 30 -30.77 23.13 40.67
C HIS A 30 -30.44 21.86 39.87
N ALA A 31 -30.98 20.70 40.25
CA ALA A 31 -30.77 19.45 39.51
C ALA A 31 -31.34 19.51 38.07
N VAL A 32 -32.52 20.11 37.90
CA VAL A 32 -33.18 20.25 36.59
C VAL A 32 -32.46 21.26 35.70
N ASP A 33 -32.13 22.45 36.22
CA ASP A 33 -31.45 23.50 35.46
C ASP A 33 -30.07 23.01 34.97
N THR A 34 -29.32 22.32 35.85
CA THR A 34 -28.02 21.73 35.49
C THR A 34 -28.16 20.64 34.42
N ALA A 35 -29.21 19.82 34.48
CA ALA A 35 -29.47 18.79 33.47
C ALA A 35 -29.74 19.40 32.08
N GLU A 36 -30.49 20.50 32.03
CA GLU A 36 -30.79 21.21 30.78
C GLU A 36 -29.56 21.91 30.20
N GLU A 37 -28.72 22.52 31.04
CA GLU A 37 -27.44 23.11 30.62
C GLU A 37 -26.49 22.08 30.00
N ILE A 38 -26.36 20.90 30.60
CA ILE A 38 -25.48 19.84 30.09
C ILE A 38 -25.91 19.35 28.70
N LEU A 39 -27.21 19.25 28.46
CA LEU A 39 -27.74 18.91 27.13
C LEU A 39 -27.51 20.05 26.14
N LYS A 40 -27.72 21.31 26.55
CA LYS A 40 -27.51 22.49 25.72
C LYS A 40 -26.04 22.63 25.28
N ASP A 41 -25.11 22.35 26.20
CA ASP A 41 -23.66 22.37 25.97
C ASP A 41 -23.15 21.14 25.19
N LYS A 42 -24.02 20.19 24.83
CA LYS A 42 -23.68 18.93 24.17
C LYS A 42 -22.64 18.09 24.93
N ARG A 43 -22.58 18.23 26.26
CA ARG A 43 -21.69 17.45 27.14
C ARG A 43 -22.22 16.05 27.44
N ALA A 44 -23.50 15.81 27.16
CA ALA A 44 -24.14 14.49 27.22
C ALA A 44 -25.19 14.33 26.10
N VAL A 45 -25.48 13.07 25.73
CA VAL A 45 -26.51 12.69 24.76
C VAL A 45 -27.87 12.46 25.45
N ALA A 46 -27.87 12.13 26.75
CA ALA A 46 -29.07 12.02 27.56
C ALA A 46 -28.79 12.37 29.03
N VAL A 47 -29.82 12.87 29.73
CA VAL A 47 -29.81 13.19 31.16
C VAL A 47 -31.07 12.66 31.84
N ARG A 48 -30.94 12.25 33.10
CA ARG A 48 -32.04 11.74 33.93
C ARG A 48 -31.90 12.29 35.35
N VAL A 49 -32.95 12.91 35.88
CA VAL A 49 -33.02 13.36 37.28
C VAL A 49 -33.96 12.42 38.04
N THR A 50 -33.48 11.82 39.12
CA THR A 50 -34.29 11.04 40.05
C THR A 50 -34.44 11.78 41.39
N ARG A 51 -35.57 11.59 42.06
CA ARG A 51 -35.85 12.03 43.41
C ARG A 51 -35.76 10.80 44.29
N GLU A 52 -34.84 10.82 45.24
CA GLU A 52 -34.69 9.79 46.24
C GLU A 52 -35.36 10.27 47.53
N THR A 53 -36.32 9.49 48.03
CA THR A 53 -36.96 9.74 49.33
C THR A 53 -36.61 8.61 50.27
N LEU A 54 -35.92 8.93 51.37
CA LEU A 54 -35.60 7.97 52.43
C LEU A 54 -36.85 7.65 53.24
N ASP A 55 -37.12 6.37 53.42
CA ASP A 55 -38.09 5.90 54.40
C ASP A 55 -37.40 5.75 55.77
N PRO A 56 -37.77 6.55 56.79
CA PRO A 56 -37.09 6.53 58.08
C PRO A 56 -37.29 5.22 58.88
N ASP A 57 -38.33 4.43 58.56
CA ASP A 57 -38.62 3.19 59.28
C ASP A 57 -37.85 1.99 58.70
N THR A 58 -37.64 1.97 57.38
CA THR A 58 -36.95 0.88 56.67
C THR A 58 -35.50 1.20 56.31
N MET A 59 -35.10 2.48 56.37
CA MET A 59 -33.82 3.01 55.87
C MET A 59 -33.60 2.77 54.36
N GLU A 60 -34.65 2.47 53.60
CA GLU A 60 -34.60 2.27 52.16
C GLU A 60 -34.91 3.56 51.39
N PHE A 61 -34.28 3.73 50.23
CA PHE A 61 -34.56 4.85 49.32
C PHE A 61 -35.60 4.45 48.28
N SER A 62 -36.64 5.26 48.16
CA SER A 62 -37.60 5.18 47.06
C SER A 62 -37.21 6.16 45.95
N SER A 63 -36.81 5.62 44.81
CA SER A 63 -36.39 6.39 43.64
C SER A 63 -37.57 6.69 42.71
N HIS A 64 -37.80 7.97 42.42
CA HIS A 64 -38.80 8.42 41.45
C HIS A 64 -38.16 9.31 40.38
N THR A 65 -38.30 8.96 39.10
CA THR A 65 -37.76 9.78 38.01
C THR A 65 -38.56 11.08 37.85
N VAL A 66 -37.89 12.22 37.97
CA VAL A 66 -38.46 13.57 37.86
C VAL A 66 -38.38 14.10 36.43
N LEU A 67 -37.27 13.82 35.75
CA LEU A 67 -36.98 14.31 34.40
C LEU A 67 -36.16 13.28 33.63
N THR A 68 -36.48 13.07 32.36
CA THR A 68 -35.60 12.37 31.41
C THR A 68 -35.64 13.10 30.08
N ARG A 69 -34.48 13.53 29.57
CA ARG A 69 -34.35 14.25 28.29
C ARG A 69 -33.12 13.78 27.50
N GLY A 70 -33.14 14.01 26.18
CA GLY A 70 -32.13 13.55 25.23
C GLY A 70 -32.58 12.30 24.49
N VAL A 71 -31.64 11.51 23.96
CA VAL A 71 -31.92 10.22 23.31
C VAL A 71 -31.82 9.12 24.39
N PRO A 72 -32.91 8.72 25.08
CA PRO A 72 -32.83 7.95 26.32
C PRO A 72 -32.60 6.46 26.04
N GLU A 73 -33.16 5.95 24.96
CA GLU A 73 -33.00 4.58 24.46
C GLU A 73 -32.05 4.57 23.26
N ALA A 74 -31.21 3.53 23.14
CA ALA A 74 -30.55 3.29 21.85
C ALA A 74 -31.64 3.17 20.77
N PRO A 75 -31.48 3.72 19.57
CA PRO A 75 -32.44 3.52 18.50
C PRO A 75 -32.70 2.02 18.40
N LYS A 76 -33.97 1.60 18.53
CA LYS A 76 -34.36 0.20 18.33
C LYS A 76 -33.74 -0.24 17.02
N LYS A 77 -32.97 -1.33 17.06
CA LYS A 77 -32.38 -1.92 15.86
C LYS A 77 -33.49 -2.02 14.83
N ARG A 78 -33.26 -1.40 13.67
CA ARG A 78 -34.11 -1.60 12.50
C ARG A 78 -34.17 -3.11 12.31
N LEU A 79 -35.36 -3.70 12.43
CA LEU A 79 -35.60 -5.03 11.89
C LEU A 79 -35.42 -4.86 10.38
N VAL A 80 -34.22 -5.21 9.90
CA VAL A 80 -33.97 -5.31 8.46
C VAL A 80 -34.95 -6.36 7.94
N ASN A 81 -35.59 -6.07 6.81
CA ASN A 81 -36.58 -6.97 6.21
C ASN A 81 -35.97 -8.37 6.07
N ALA A 82 -36.72 -9.40 6.49
CA ALA A 82 -36.28 -10.80 6.48
C ALA A 82 -35.94 -11.36 5.08
N ASP A 83 -36.23 -10.60 4.02
CA ASP A 83 -35.94 -10.98 2.63
C ASP A 83 -34.64 -10.36 2.08
N GLU A 84 -34.03 -9.36 2.73
CA GLU A 84 -32.84 -8.68 2.18
C GLU A 84 -31.50 -9.28 2.62
N GLU A 85 -31.45 -10.06 3.71
CA GLU A 85 -30.24 -10.80 4.13
C GLU A 85 -30.61 -12.18 4.70
N ARG A 86 -30.88 -13.14 3.81
CA ARG A 86 -30.87 -14.57 4.16
C ARG A 86 -29.43 -15.04 4.25
N SER A 87 -29.12 -15.97 5.16
CA SER A 87 -27.78 -16.59 5.26
C SER A 87 -27.28 -17.00 3.88
N ASN A 88 -26.09 -16.51 3.49
CA ASN A 88 -25.59 -16.57 2.10
C ASN A 88 -25.46 -17.99 1.53
N CYS A 89 -25.43 -19.02 2.38
CA CYS A 89 -25.36 -20.42 1.98
C CYS A 89 -26.65 -21.15 2.38
N LEU A 90 -27.35 -21.71 1.39
CA LEU A 90 -28.61 -22.46 1.54
C LEU A 90 -28.38 -23.97 1.48
N GLY A 91 -27.33 -24.42 0.79
CA GLY A 91 -26.98 -25.83 0.68
C GLY A 91 -25.47 -26.11 0.61
N PRO A 92 -25.05 -27.38 0.74
CA PRO A 92 -23.64 -27.76 0.84
C PRO A 92 -22.78 -27.32 -0.35
N GLN A 93 -23.36 -27.21 -1.55
CA GLN A 93 -22.69 -26.74 -2.75
C GLN A 93 -22.24 -25.27 -2.65
N ASP A 94 -22.93 -24.46 -1.84
CA ASP A 94 -22.64 -23.03 -1.70
C ASP A 94 -21.30 -22.81 -0.96
N LEU A 95 -20.88 -23.78 -0.14
CA LEU A 95 -19.58 -23.76 0.54
C LEU A 95 -18.39 -23.82 -0.43
N TYR A 96 -18.61 -24.25 -1.67
CA TYR A 96 -17.58 -24.30 -2.71
C TYR A 96 -17.45 -22.96 -3.45
N ALA A 97 -18.33 -21.98 -3.21
CA ALA A 97 -18.22 -20.68 -3.84
C ALA A 97 -16.96 -19.92 -3.35
N PRO A 98 -16.32 -19.08 -4.18
CA PRO A 98 -15.07 -18.39 -3.80
C PRO A 98 -15.16 -17.60 -2.48
N HIS A 99 -16.25 -16.84 -2.28
CA HIS A 99 -16.47 -16.05 -1.07
C HIS A 99 -16.69 -16.92 0.18
N ALA A 100 -17.35 -18.08 0.01
CA ALA A 100 -17.55 -19.03 1.10
C ALA A 100 -16.24 -19.68 1.51
N ARG A 101 -15.39 -20.08 0.54
CA ARG A 101 -14.07 -20.62 0.84
C ARG A 101 -13.14 -19.60 1.50
N GLU A 102 -13.20 -18.34 1.08
CA GLU A 102 -12.48 -17.25 1.75
C GLU A 102 -12.94 -17.08 3.21
N LEU A 103 -14.26 -17.11 3.47
CA LEU A 103 -14.78 -17.07 4.83
C LEU A 103 -14.34 -18.28 5.66
N ILE A 104 -14.46 -19.50 5.12
CA ILE A 104 -14.01 -20.74 5.78
C ILE A 104 -12.52 -20.63 6.11
N GLY A 105 -11.71 -20.15 5.18
CA GLY A 105 -10.27 -19.94 5.35
C GLY A 105 -9.95 -19.02 6.52
N ARG A 106 -10.71 -17.93 6.70
CA ARG A 106 -10.54 -17.00 7.82
C ARG A 106 -11.00 -17.61 9.15
N VAL A 107 -12.14 -18.29 9.20
CA VAL A 107 -12.66 -18.81 10.48
C VAL A 107 -11.89 -20.04 10.98
N LEU A 108 -11.30 -20.83 10.08
CA LEU A 108 -10.47 -22.00 10.35
C LEU A 108 -8.96 -21.75 10.14
N GLU A 109 -8.51 -20.50 10.07
CA GLU A 109 -7.11 -20.14 9.77
C GLU A 109 -6.08 -20.94 10.58
N ASP A 110 -6.25 -20.99 11.91
CA ASP A 110 -5.35 -21.69 12.83
C ASP A 110 -5.31 -23.20 12.59
N TRP A 111 -6.46 -23.80 12.26
CA TRP A 111 -6.55 -25.23 12.01
C TRP A 111 -5.95 -25.59 10.65
N LEU A 112 -6.24 -24.81 9.61
CA LEU A 112 -5.67 -24.98 8.27
C LEU A 112 -4.15 -24.80 8.30
N GLY A 113 -3.66 -23.76 8.98
CA GLY A 113 -2.24 -23.49 9.15
C GLY A 113 -1.48 -24.61 9.85
N ARG A 114 -2.01 -25.13 10.97
CA ARG A 114 -1.42 -26.27 11.69
C ARG A 114 -1.34 -27.55 10.85
N ASN A 115 -2.27 -27.74 9.92
CA ASN A 115 -2.32 -28.92 9.07
C ASN A 115 -1.62 -28.72 7.71
N GLY A 116 -1.25 -27.48 7.35
CA GLY A 116 -0.57 -27.17 6.09
C GLY A 116 -1.42 -27.47 4.85
N ILE A 117 -2.71 -27.15 4.91
CA ILE A 117 -3.73 -27.47 3.89
C ILE A 117 -4.56 -26.24 3.54
N THR A 118 -5.23 -26.29 2.39
CA THR A 118 -6.18 -25.25 1.97
C THR A 118 -7.63 -25.64 2.27
N VAL A 119 -8.54 -24.68 2.11
CA VAL A 119 -9.99 -24.92 2.25
C VAL A 119 -10.48 -25.85 1.15
N PHE A 120 -9.99 -25.67 -0.06
CA PHE A 120 -10.28 -26.55 -1.19
C PHE A 120 -9.92 -28.00 -0.85
N GLU A 121 -8.78 -28.27 -0.23
CA GLU A 121 -8.44 -29.64 0.20
C GLU A 121 -9.39 -30.16 1.27
N LEU A 122 -9.72 -29.34 2.28
CA LEU A 122 -10.67 -29.73 3.32
C LEU A 122 -12.03 -30.11 2.73
N LEU A 123 -12.51 -29.38 1.72
CA LEU A 123 -13.79 -29.66 1.07
C LEU A 123 -13.75 -30.88 0.13
N HIS A 124 -12.59 -31.48 -0.12
CA HIS A 124 -12.43 -32.57 -1.09
C HIS A 124 -11.74 -33.82 -0.52
N ARG A 125 -11.21 -33.78 0.71
CA ARG A 125 -10.46 -34.88 1.33
C ARG A 125 -11.18 -35.47 2.54
N PRO A 126 -11.63 -36.73 2.47
CA PRO A 126 -12.30 -37.40 3.59
C PRO A 126 -11.46 -37.46 4.86
N ASP A 127 -10.14 -37.69 4.74
CA ASP A 127 -9.24 -37.79 5.90
C ASP A 127 -9.12 -36.46 6.67
N LEU A 128 -9.22 -35.33 5.97
CA LEU A 128 -9.19 -34.00 6.60
C LEU A 128 -10.53 -33.67 7.27
N VAL A 129 -11.63 -34.08 6.65
CA VAL A 129 -12.98 -33.93 7.22
C VAL A 129 -13.12 -34.73 8.51
N GLU A 130 -12.71 -35.99 8.50
CA GLU A 130 -12.71 -36.87 9.69
C GLU A 130 -11.86 -36.27 10.81
N LYS A 131 -10.68 -35.73 10.47
CA LYS A 131 -9.80 -35.07 11.43
C LYS A 131 -10.42 -33.80 12.04
N LEU A 132 -11.12 -33.00 11.23
CA LEU A 132 -11.81 -31.80 11.73
C LEU A 132 -13.00 -32.18 12.61
N GLU A 133 -13.78 -33.19 12.21
CA GLU A 133 -14.92 -33.71 12.96
C GLU A 133 -14.50 -34.23 14.34
N ALA A 134 -13.44 -35.04 14.37
CA ALA A 134 -12.88 -35.60 15.59
C ALA A 134 -12.39 -34.52 16.57
N SER A 135 -12.04 -33.33 16.07
CA SER A 135 -11.64 -32.21 16.92
C SER A 135 -12.80 -31.56 17.67
N GLY A 136 -14.02 -31.58 17.12
CA GLY A 136 -15.28 -31.06 17.69
C GLY A 136 -15.32 -29.55 18.01
N VAL A 137 -14.43 -29.09 18.90
CA VAL A 137 -14.33 -27.73 19.43
C VAL A 137 -13.98 -26.70 18.35
N GLU A 138 -13.05 -27.03 17.45
CA GLU A 138 -12.61 -26.14 16.36
C GLU A 138 -13.76 -25.76 15.44
N LEU A 139 -14.62 -26.74 15.11
CA LEU A 139 -15.78 -26.54 14.25
C LEU A 139 -16.83 -25.65 14.93
N GLN A 140 -17.10 -25.91 16.21
CA GLN A 140 -18.05 -25.12 16.99
C GLN A 140 -17.59 -23.66 17.12
N HIS A 141 -16.30 -23.44 17.39
CA HIS A 141 -15.72 -22.09 17.44
C HIS A 141 -15.79 -21.38 16.09
N ALA A 142 -15.48 -22.08 14.99
CA ALA A 142 -15.57 -21.52 13.64
C ALA A 142 -17.01 -21.09 13.30
N ILE A 143 -18.02 -21.90 13.66
CA ILE A 143 -19.44 -21.55 13.47
C ILE A 143 -19.79 -20.30 14.30
N GLN A 144 -19.36 -20.23 15.56
CA GLN A 144 -19.62 -19.07 16.42
C GLN A 144 -19.00 -17.77 15.85
N LYS A 145 -17.80 -17.83 15.26
CA LYS A 145 -17.15 -16.69 14.59
C LYS A 145 -17.99 -16.11 13.45
N VAL A 146 -18.85 -16.92 12.81
CA VAL A 146 -19.79 -16.47 11.76
C VAL A 146 -21.12 -16.01 12.36
N VAL A 147 -21.69 -16.81 13.26
CA VAL A 147 -23.03 -16.58 13.80
C VAL A 147 -23.11 -15.29 14.61
N ILE A 148 -22.10 -14.98 15.43
CA ILE A 148 -22.15 -13.82 16.33
C ILE A 148 -22.27 -12.51 15.52
N PRO A 149 -21.39 -12.22 14.54
CA PRO A 149 -21.54 -11.05 13.67
C PRO A 149 -22.85 -11.05 12.87
N GLU A 150 -23.25 -12.18 12.30
CA GLU A 150 -24.48 -12.27 11.48
C GLU A 150 -25.74 -12.02 12.31
N SER A 151 -25.83 -12.59 13.51
CA SER A 151 -26.90 -12.34 14.48
C SER A 151 -26.96 -10.87 14.89
N GLN A 152 -25.81 -10.23 15.08
CA GLN A 152 -25.75 -8.82 15.44
C GLN A 152 -26.21 -7.89 14.30
N ALA A 153 -25.88 -8.23 13.05
CA ALA A 153 -26.23 -7.49 11.85
C ALA A 153 -27.70 -7.66 11.45
N THR A 154 -28.16 -8.91 11.38
CA THR A 154 -29.51 -9.26 10.88
C THR A 154 -30.59 -9.22 11.97
N GLY A 155 -30.20 -9.27 13.24
CA GLY A 155 -31.14 -9.39 14.36
C GLY A 155 -31.73 -10.79 14.56
N GLN A 156 -31.32 -11.78 13.76
CA GLN A 156 -31.74 -13.18 13.91
C GLN A 156 -31.22 -13.80 15.21
N ALA A 157 -31.97 -14.75 15.77
CA ALA A 157 -31.58 -15.43 17.00
C ALA A 157 -30.34 -16.30 16.78
N SER A 158 -29.29 -16.10 17.60
CA SER A 158 -28.01 -16.81 17.44
C SER A 158 -28.17 -18.33 17.51
N HIS A 159 -29.12 -18.85 18.31
CA HIS A 159 -29.41 -20.29 18.39
C HIS A 159 -30.01 -20.88 17.10
N GLU A 160 -30.74 -20.10 16.31
CA GLU A 160 -31.28 -20.55 15.03
C GLU A 160 -30.18 -20.61 13.97
N LEU A 161 -29.35 -19.57 13.91
CA LEU A 161 -28.18 -19.51 13.03
C LEU A 161 -27.17 -20.63 13.35
N ILE A 162 -26.90 -20.93 14.63
CA ILE A 162 -26.04 -22.06 15.02
C ILE A 162 -26.59 -23.37 14.45
N ARG A 163 -27.90 -23.64 14.62
CA ARG A 163 -28.52 -24.87 14.10
C ARG A 163 -28.47 -24.95 12.58
N HIS A 164 -28.68 -23.82 11.89
CA HIS A 164 -28.56 -23.74 10.43
C HIS A 164 -27.17 -24.12 9.96
N TYR A 165 -26.13 -23.45 10.47
CA TYR A 165 -24.75 -23.72 10.06
C TYR A 165 -24.26 -25.11 10.48
N GLN A 166 -24.63 -25.61 11.66
CA GLN A 166 -24.32 -26.98 12.06
C GLN A 166 -24.92 -28.01 11.09
N LYS A 167 -26.18 -27.83 10.68
CA LYS A 167 -26.82 -28.70 9.69
C LYS A 167 -26.14 -28.62 8.33
N LEU A 168 -25.87 -27.41 7.85
CA LEU A 168 -25.21 -27.17 6.56
C LEU A 168 -23.83 -27.82 6.50
N VAL A 169 -23.01 -27.60 7.53
CA VAL A 169 -21.66 -28.16 7.66
C VAL A 169 -21.73 -29.68 7.76
N GLY A 170 -22.63 -30.24 8.59
CA GLY A 170 -22.80 -31.69 8.70
C GLY A 170 -23.17 -32.35 7.37
N GLN A 171 -24.06 -31.73 6.58
CA GLN A 171 -24.40 -32.21 5.24
C GLN A 171 -23.20 -32.15 4.27
N ALA A 172 -22.37 -31.11 4.35
CA ALA A 172 -21.18 -30.99 3.52
C ALA A 172 -20.11 -32.03 3.89
N MET A 173 -19.89 -32.27 5.19
CA MET A 173 -18.97 -33.29 5.68
C MET A 173 -19.42 -34.70 5.25
N GLU A 174 -20.70 -35.01 5.42
CA GLU A 174 -21.25 -36.31 5.00
C GLU A 174 -21.14 -36.53 3.48
N ARG A 175 -21.27 -35.48 2.66
CA ARG A 175 -21.04 -35.58 1.21
C ARG A 175 -19.63 -36.06 0.89
N VAL A 176 -18.61 -35.45 1.52
CA VAL A 176 -17.20 -35.81 1.29
C VAL A 176 -16.89 -37.19 1.85
N MET A 177 -17.36 -37.50 3.06
CA MET A 177 -17.17 -38.81 3.70
C MET A 177 -17.86 -39.94 2.94
N SER A 178 -19.06 -39.71 2.41
CA SER A 178 -19.77 -40.67 1.55
C SER A 178 -19.02 -40.91 0.24
N ALA A 179 -18.48 -39.86 -0.38
CA ALA A 179 -17.67 -39.98 -1.59
C ALA A 179 -16.37 -40.77 -1.33
N GLY A 180 -15.71 -40.53 -0.19
CA GLY A 180 -14.55 -41.31 0.25
C GLY A 180 -14.86 -42.80 0.41
N ARG A 181 -15.91 -43.13 1.18
CA ARG A 181 -16.35 -44.52 1.42
C ARG A 181 -16.73 -45.26 0.13
N LYS A 182 -17.29 -44.55 -0.86
CA LYS A 182 -17.65 -45.12 -2.17
C LYS A 182 -16.47 -45.24 -3.13
N GLY A 183 -15.28 -44.74 -2.77
CA GLY A 183 -14.13 -44.70 -3.67
C GLY A 183 -14.36 -43.78 -4.88
N THR A 184 -15.18 -42.74 -4.72
CA THR A 184 -15.57 -41.83 -5.81
C THR A 184 -14.41 -41.01 -6.36
N PHE A 185 -13.33 -40.83 -5.59
CA PHE A 185 -12.13 -40.11 -6.00
C PHE A 185 -11.06 -41.11 -6.48
N PRO A 186 -10.82 -41.24 -7.80
CA PRO A 186 -9.78 -42.14 -8.31
C PRO A 186 -8.38 -41.70 -7.86
N ASP A 187 -7.57 -42.67 -7.41
CA ASP A 187 -6.13 -42.45 -7.21
C ASP A 187 -5.37 -42.43 -8.56
N LEU A 188 -4.29 -41.66 -8.60
CA LEU A 188 -3.40 -41.46 -9.74
C LEU A 188 -2.18 -42.39 -9.72
N ALA A 189 -2.02 -43.28 -8.74
CA ALA A 189 -0.86 -44.19 -8.68
C ALA A 189 -0.73 -45.10 -9.93
N ASN A 190 -1.86 -45.55 -10.49
CA ASN A 190 -1.89 -46.49 -11.62
C ASN A 190 -2.72 -45.97 -12.81
N ARG A 191 -3.03 -44.67 -12.86
CA ARG A 191 -3.88 -44.06 -13.89
C ARG A 191 -3.31 -42.71 -14.30
N SER A 192 -3.40 -42.38 -15.59
CA SER A 192 -3.04 -41.03 -16.02
C SER A 192 -4.15 -40.04 -15.62
N LEU A 193 -3.74 -38.80 -15.29
CA LEU A 193 -4.67 -37.73 -14.98
C LEU A 193 -5.55 -37.39 -16.20
N ALA A 194 -4.98 -37.50 -17.41
CA ALA A 194 -5.70 -37.28 -18.64
C ALA A 194 -6.85 -38.28 -18.85
N ASP A 195 -6.60 -39.58 -18.65
CA ASP A 195 -7.63 -40.62 -18.78
C ASP A 195 -8.78 -40.42 -17.78
N VAL A 196 -8.45 -39.98 -16.57
CA VAL A 196 -9.47 -39.68 -15.54
C VAL A 196 -10.31 -38.47 -15.96
N ALA A 197 -9.68 -37.41 -16.45
CA ALA A 197 -10.38 -36.21 -16.91
C ALA A 197 -11.30 -36.49 -18.12
N GLU A 198 -10.84 -37.30 -19.07
CA GLU A 198 -11.64 -37.70 -20.24
C GLU A 198 -12.84 -38.55 -19.86
N LYS A 199 -12.67 -39.52 -18.94
CA LYS A 199 -13.79 -40.35 -18.44
C LYS A 199 -14.83 -39.56 -17.67
N LEU A 200 -14.42 -38.49 -16.99
CA LEU A 200 -15.32 -37.60 -16.25
C LEU A 200 -15.97 -36.55 -17.15
N ALA A 201 -15.59 -36.45 -18.43
CA ALA A 201 -16.22 -35.53 -19.35
C ALA A 201 -17.72 -35.84 -19.48
N GLY A 202 -18.56 -34.83 -19.26
CA GLY A 202 -20.02 -35.00 -19.30
C GLY A 202 -20.66 -35.65 -18.06
N ALA A 203 -19.89 -36.17 -17.10
CA ALA A 203 -20.44 -36.76 -15.88
C ALA A 203 -21.04 -35.68 -14.94
N PRO A 204 -22.11 -36.02 -14.17
CA PRO A 204 -22.56 -35.18 -13.07
C PRO A 204 -21.46 -35.10 -12.00
N ASP A 205 -21.40 -34.00 -11.25
CA ASP A 205 -20.40 -33.77 -10.18
C ASP A 205 -18.92 -33.84 -10.61
N ARG A 206 -18.62 -33.84 -11.91
CA ARG A 206 -17.24 -33.95 -12.44
C ARG A 206 -16.24 -33.00 -11.79
N SER A 207 -16.65 -31.76 -11.49
CA SER A 207 -15.80 -30.77 -10.82
C SER A 207 -15.48 -31.15 -9.38
N PHE A 208 -16.45 -31.71 -8.65
CA PHE A 208 -16.26 -32.21 -7.29
C PHE A 208 -15.35 -33.45 -7.29
N ILE A 209 -15.56 -34.38 -8.24
CA ILE A 209 -14.73 -35.59 -8.35
C ILE A 209 -13.29 -35.21 -8.71
N MET A 210 -13.09 -34.36 -9.72
CA MET A 210 -11.76 -33.91 -10.11
C MET A 210 -11.08 -33.10 -8.99
N GLY A 211 -11.83 -32.29 -8.25
CA GLY A 211 -11.33 -31.60 -7.06
C GLY A 211 -10.79 -32.58 -6.01
N GLY A 212 -11.50 -33.69 -5.77
CA GLY A 212 -11.03 -34.80 -4.94
C GLY A 212 -9.77 -35.49 -5.45
N VAL A 213 -9.66 -35.72 -6.76
CA VAL A 213 -8.45 -36.30 -7.38
C VAL A 213 -7.25 -35.40 -7.17
N ILE A 214 -7.38 -34.11 -7.48
CA ILE A 214 -6.28 -33.13 -7.35
C ILE A 214 -5.91 -32.92 -5.88
N ALA A 215 -6.89 -32.78 -4.99
CA ALA A 215 -6.64 -32.63 -3.55
C ALA A 215 -5.98 -33.89 -2.95
N GLY A 216 -6.46 -35.07 -3.32
CA GLY A 216 -5.87 -36.36 -2.93
C GLY A 216 -4.45 -36.51 -3.45
N ALA A 217 -4.16 -36.03 -4.65
CA ALA A 217 -2.81 -36.01 -5.20
C ALA A 217 -1.85 -35.09 -4.41
N LEU A 218 -2.33 -34.17 -3.57
CA LEU A 218 -1.48 -33.37 -2.67
C LEU A 218 -1.25 -34.04 -1.31
N ALA A 219 -1.87 -35.18 -1.04
CA ALA A 219 -1.67 -35.91 0.20
C ALA A 219 -0.19 -36.24 0.43
N GLY A 220 0.26 -36.00 1.66
CA GLY A 220 1.65 -36.20 2.10
C GLY A 220 2.64 -35.10 1.71
N ALA A 221 2.29 -34.16 0.82
CA ALA A 221 3.16 -33.04 0.49
C ALA A 221 3.17 -32.00 1.63
N ARG A 222 4.34 -31.76 2.23
CA ARG A 222 4.53 -30.81 3.34
C ARG A 222 5.26 -29.56 2.84
N GLY A 223 4.84 -28.40 3.33
CA GLY A 223 5.39 -27.10 2.93
C GLY A 223 4.85 -26.61 1.59
N VAL A 224 4.87 -25.30 1.38
CA VAL A 224 4.18 -24.69 0.24
C VAL A 224 4.91 -24.96 -1.08
N ARG A 225 6.25 -24.88 -1.08
CA ARG A 225 7.06 -25.04 -2.31
C ARG A 225 6.94 -26.45 -2.92
N PRO A 226 7.06 -27.57 -2.17
CA PRO A 226 6.81 -28.91 -2.72
C PRO A 226 5.37 -29.13 -3.20
N ARG A 227 4.40 -28.50 -2.54
CA ARG A 227 2.99 -28.56 -2.96
C ARG A 227 2.78 -27.83 -4.28
N LEU A 228 3.38 -26.65 -4.46
CA LEU A 228 3.37 -25.92 -5.71
C LEU A 228 4.02 -26.75 -6.84
N ASP A 229 5.16 -27.38 -6.57
CA ASP A 229 5.84 -28.24 -7.55
C ASP A 229 4.93 -29.40 -7.99
N ARG A 230 4.25 -30.05 -7.04
CA ARG A 230 3.30 -31.13 -7.32
C ARG A 230 2.07 -30.64 -8.10
N LEU A 231 1.60 -29.43 -7.87
CA LEU A 231 0.54 -28.81 -8.69
C LEU A 231 1.01 -28.55 -10.12
N MET A 232 2.25 -28.08 -10.31
CA MET A 232 2.83 -27.88 -11.65
C MET A 232 3.00 -29.21 -12.38
N ASP A 233 3.40 -30.27 -11.67
CA ASP A 233 3.48 -31.63 -12.22
C ASP A 233 2.12 -32.17 -12.65
N LEU A 234 1.05 -31.87 -11.90
CA LEU A 234 -0.32 -32.23 -12.28
C LEU A 234 -0.76 -31.42 -13.51
N ALA A 235 -0.40 -30.15 -13.58
CA ALA A 235 -0.69 -29.31 -14.74
C ALA A 235 0.05 -29.78 -16.01
N ASP A 236 1.26 -30.33 -15.89
CA ASP A 236 2.00 -30.94 -17.00
C ASP A 236 1.33 -32.23 -17.51
N ARG A 237 0.69 -32.98 -16.61
CA ARG A 237 -0.04 -34.23 -16.89
C ARG A 237 -1.49 -34.01 -17.30
N ALA A 238 -1.97 -32.77 -17.34
CA ALA A 238 -3.34 -32.45 -17.73
C ALA A 238 -3.56 -32.72 -19.24
N PRO A 239 -4.80 -33.02 -19.67
CA PRO A 239 -5.14 -33.14 -21.10
C PRO A 239 -4.68 -31.93 -21.92
N GLY A 240 -4.38 -32.13 -23.20
CA GLY A 240 -3.82 -31.08 -24.07
C GLY A 240 -4.71 -29.85 -24.23
N GLU A 241 -6.02 -30.03 -24.48
CA GLU A 241 -6.99 -28.94 -24.68
C GLU A 241 -8.42 -29.35 -24.27
N GLY A 242 -9.36 -28.40 -24.34
CA GLY A 242 -10.79 -28.65 -24.20
C GLY A 242 -11.32 -28.75 -22.76
N ALA A 243 -12.58 -29.20 -22.63
CA ALA A 243 -13.27 -29.28 -21.34
C ALA A 243 -12.57 -30.19 -20.30
N PRO A 244 -11.96 -31.34 -20.65
CA PRO A 244 -11.18 -32.15 -19.72
C PRO A 244 -9.98 -31.40 -19.13
N ARG A 245 -9.25 -30.64 -19.96
CA ARG A 245 -8.15 -29.79 -19.48
C ARG A 245 -8.67 -28.73 -18.51
N ALA A 246 -9.72 -28.00 -18.90
CA ALA A 246 -10.28 -26.94 -18.08
C ALA A 246 -10.68 -27.44 -16.68
N MET A 247 -11.26 -28.64 -16.58
CA MET A 247 -11.64 -29.25 -15.30
C MET A 247 -10.45 -29.43 -14.35
N VAL A 248 -9.30 -29.88 -14.87
CA VAL A 248 -8.06 -30.03 -14.11
C VAL A 248 -7.48 -28.66 -13.72
N MET A 249 -7.37 -27.76 -14.70
CA MET A 249 -6.71 -26.47 -14.51
C MET A 249 -7.49 -25.57 -13.54
N VAL A 250 -8.83 -25.59 -13.58
CA VAL A 250 -9.67 -24.85 -12.63
C VAL A 250 -9.49 -25.36 -11.20
N ALA A 251 -9.40 -26.68 -10.99
CA ALA A 251 -9.16 -27.24 -9.65
C ALA A 251 -7.77 -26.81 -9.11
N ILE A 252 -6.74 -26.88 -9.96
CA ILE A 252 -5.39 -26.41 -9.62
C ILE A 252 -5.41 -24.91 -9.28
N GLU A 253 -6.06 -24.09 -10.11
CA GLU A 253 -6.12 -22.63 -9.92
C GLU A 253 -6.75 -22.26 -8.56
N GLN A 254 -7.81 -22.97 -8.16
CA GLN A 254 -8.48 -22.71 -6.89
C GLN A 254 -7.56 -22.96 -5.69
N ILE A 255 -6.79 -24.05 -5.73
CA ILE A 255 -5.78 -24.34 -4.70
C ILE A 255 -4.67 -23.29 -4.74
N LEU A 256 -4.20 -22.91 -5.93
CA LEU A 256 -3.17 -21.87 -6.07
C LEU A 256 -3.62 -20.53 -5.51
N CYS A 257 -4.87 -20.13 -5.75
CA CYS A 257 -5.44 -18.89 -5.21
C CYS A 257 -5.45 -18.89 -3.68
N GLU A 258 -5.79 -20.02 -3.06
CA GLU A 258 -5.79 -20.16 -1.60
C GLU A 258 -4.36 -20.22 -1.04
N GLN A 259 -3.45 -20.96 -1.68
CA GLN A 259 -2.05 -21.05 -1.23
C GLN A 259 -1.32 -19.71 -1.34
N LEU A 260 -1.46 -19.01 -2.47
CA LEU A 260 -0.76 -17.76 -2.75
C LEU A 260 -1.47 -16.53 -2.18
N GLY A 261 -2.74 -16.66 -1.77
CA GLY A 261 -3.47 -15.62 -1.07
C GLY A 261 -2.96 -15.36 0.35
N ALA A 262 -2.36 -16.37 0.99
CA ALA A 262 -1.76 -16.24 2.31
C ALA A 262 -0.33 -15.66 2.22
N ARG A 263 -0.09 -14.54 2.90
CA ARG A 263 1.21 -13.83 2.86
C ARG A 263 2.39 -14.70 3.32
N THR A 264 2.19 -15.53 4.35
CA THR A 264 3.21 -16.43 4.91
C THR A 264 3.78 -17.36 3.84
N ASN A 265 2.91 -17.88 2.99
CA ASN A 265 3.25 -18.86 1.96
C ASN A 265 4.10 -18.28 0.83
N LEU A 266 3.94 -16.99 0.50
CA LEU A 266 4.74 -16.34 -0.53
C LEU A 266 6.24 -16.34 -0.20
N SER A 267 6.59 -16.15 1.08
CA SER A 267 7.99 -16.17 1.52
C SER A 267 8.66 -17.55 1.37
N GLU A 268 7.91 -18.64 1.56
CA GLU A 268 8.42 -20.00 1.34
C GLU A 268 8.61 -20.32 -0.14
N ILE A 269 7.74 -19.79 -1.00
CA ILE A 269 7.79 -20.02 -2.45
C ILE A 269 8.95 -19.24 -3.06
N LEU A 270 9.06 -17.96 -2.73
CA LEU A 270 9.99 -17.01 -3.34
C LEU A 270 11.38 -17.00 -2.66
N GLY A 271 11.47 -17.53 -1.44
CA GLY A 271 12.69 -17.63 -0.66
C GLY A 271 12.70 -16.69 0.56
N PRO A 272 13.30 -17.12 1.69
CA PRO A 272 13.19 -16.42 2.99
C PRO A 272 14.00 -15.13 3.09
N ALA A 273 14.85 -14.81 2.10
CA ALA A 273 15.79 -13.69 2.15
C ALA A 273 15.21 -12.37 1.64
N LEU A 274 13.97 -12.35 1.14
CA LEU A 274 13.38 -11.16 0.54
C LEU A 274 12.68 -10.30 1.60
N ASP A 275 12.99 -9.01 1.61
CA ASP A 275 12.16 -8.01 2.26
C ASP A 275 10.78 -7.90 1.56
N GLN A 276 9.89 -7.08 2.11
CA GLN A 276 8.55 -6.91 1.55
C GLN A 276 8.63 -6.40 0.10
N GLY A 277 9.50 -5.44 -0.20
CA GLY A 277 9.66 -4.90 -1.55
C GLY A 277 10.14 -5.96 -2.54
N GLY A 278 11.15 -6.74 -2.17
CA GLY A 278 11.69 -7.83 -2.99
C GLY A 278 10.66 -8.93 -3.22
N SER A 279 9.86 -9.26 -2.20
CA SER A 279 8.76 -10.22 -2.32
C SER A 279 7.72 -9.75 -3.34
N LEU A 280 7.31 -8.47 -3.29
CA LEU A 280 6.38 -7.90 -4.27
C LEU A 280 6.97 -7.88 -5.68
N ALA A 281 8.24 -7.51 -5.81
CA ALA A 281 8.95 -7.50 -7.08
C ALA A 281 9.03 -8.89 -7.71
N ALA A 282 9.30 -9.93 -6.90
CA ALA A 282 9.26 -11.32 -7.33
C ALA A 282 7.87 -11.75 -7.79
N VAL A 283 6.79 -11.39 -7.06
CA VAL A 283 5.41 -11.69 -7.48
C VAL A 283 5.08 -11.02 -8.81
N VAL A 284 5.43 -9.74 -8.97
CA VAL A 284 5.21 -9.02 -10.24
C VAL A 284 5.96 -9.68 -11.38
N ARG A 285 7.22 -10.11 -11.16
CA ARG A 285 8.00 -10.86 -12.16
C ARG A 285 7.37 -12.21 -12.50
N MET A 286 6.80 -12.91 -11.52
CA MET A 286 6.09 -14.17 -11.74
C MET A 286 4.80 -13.99 -12.56
N VAL A 287 4.07 -12.90 -12.32
CA VAL A 287 2.77 -12.63 -12.96
C VAL A 287 2.90 -11.98 -14.35
N ALA A 288 4.03 -11.32 -14.60
CA ALA A 288 4.29 -10.60 -15.84
C ALA A 288 5.74 -10.81 -16.35
N PRO A 289 6.17 -12.07 -16.55
CA PRO A 289 7.57 -12.37 -16.88
C PRO A 289 8.02 -11.66 -18.16
N ARG A 290 7.18 -11.64 -19.20
CA ARG A 290 7.46 -11.00 -20.49
C ARG A 290 7.71 -9.49 -20.38
N GLU A 291 6.82 -8.78 -19.68
CA GLU A 291 6.94 -7.33 -19.49
C GLU A 291 8.20 -6.99 -18.67
N ILE A 292 8.48 -7.77 -17.62
CA ILE A 292 9.67 -7.56 -16.80
C ILE A 292 10.95 -7.85 -17.58
N GLU A 293 10.98 -8.90 -18.41
CA GLU A 293 12.13 -9.17 -19.27
C GLU A 293 12.38 -8.04 -20.28
N MET A 294 11.33 -7.46 -20.87
CA MET A 294 11.48 -6.30 -21.75
C MET A 294 12.07 -5.09 -21.01
N LEU A 295 11.58 -4.83 -19.79
CA LEU A 295 12.11 -3.75 -18.95
C LEU A 295 13.57 -3.98 -18.57
N ILE A 296 13.96 -5.21 -18.20
CA ILE A 296 15.35 -5.56 -17.89
C ILE A 296 16.26 -5.44 -19.12
N ARG A 297 15.78 -5.77 -20.33
CA ARG A 297 16.54 -5.57 -21.57
C ARG A 297 16.78 -4.09 -21.86
N HIS A 298 15.82 -3.22 -21.50
CA HIS A 298 15.94 -1.77 -21.68
C HIS A 298 16.86 -1.13 -20.62
N ASP A 299 16.70 -1.52 -19.35
CA ASP A 299 17.57 -1.10 -18.25
C ASP A 299 18.04 -2.32 -17.43
N PRO A 300 19.28 -2.81 -17.68
CA PRO A 300 19.84 -3.96 -16.97
C PRO A 300 19.91 -3.78 -15.45
N ARG A 301 19.90 -2.54 -14.93
CA ARG A 301 19.92 -2.28 -13.49
C ARG A 301 18.64 -2.76 -12.80
N MET A 302 17.52 -2.85 -13.53
CA MET A 302 16.26 -3.38 -13.00
C MET A 302 16.39 -4.82 -12.51
N ALA A 303 17.31 -5.61 -13.08
CA ALA A 303 17.55 -6.98 -12.64
C ALA A 303 17.99 -7.08 -11.17
N LEU A 304 18.63 -6.04 -10.63
CA LEU A 304 19.05 -5.97 -9.22
C LEU A 304 17.87 -5.73 -8.26
N LEU A 305 16.80 -5.11 -8.75
CA LEU A 305 15.61 -4.75 -7.96
C LEU A 305 14.47 -5.76 -8.15
N MET A 306 14.48 -6.50 -9.26
CA MET A 306 13.48 -7.49 -9.63
C MET A 306 14.07 -8.91 -9.50
N PRO A 307 14.07 -9.50 -8.29
CA PRO A 307 14.69 -10.81 -8.04
C PRO A 307 14.15 -11.87 -9.00
N SER A 308 15.04 -12.76 -9.46
CA SER A 308 14.64 -13.89 -10.30
C SER A 308 13.77 -14.85 -9.52
N VAL A 309 12.74 -15.37 -10.19
CA VAL A 309 11.88 -16.42 -9.67
C VAL A 309 12.40 -17.75 -10.22
N ASP A 310 12.52 -18.78 -9.38
CA ASP A 310 13.08 -20.07 -9.75
C ASP A 310 12.12 -21.25 -9.48
N GLY A 311 12.50 -22.43 -9.98
CA GLY A 311 11.83 -23.69 -9.68
C GLY A 311 10.31 -23.68 -9.95
N PRO A 312 9.48 -24.13 -9.00
CA PRO A 312 8.03 -24.22 -9.19
C PRO A 312 7.35 -22.86 -9.46
N ALA A 313 7.89 -21.78 -8.91
CA ALA A 313 7.35 -20.44 -9.11
C ALA A 313 7.65 -19.91 -10.53
N ALA A 314 8.82 -20.26 -11.11
CA ALA A 314 9.11 -19.98 -12.51
C ALA A 314 8.20 -20.76 -13.46
N ARG A 315 7.95 -22.05 -13.17
CA ARG A 315 6.99 -22.88 -13.92
C ARG A 315 5.58 -22.28 -13.89
N LEU A 316 5.15 -21.80 -12.73
CA LEU A 316 3.87 -21.10 -12.59
C LEU A 316 3.84 -19.81 -13.43
N GLY A 317 4.92 -19.01 -13.40
CA GLY A 317 4.99 -17.78 -14.18
C GLY A 317 4.89 -18.02 -15.69
N ALA A 318 5.56 -19.05 -16.21
CA ALA A 318 5.45 -19.43 -17.62
C ALA A 318 4.02 -19.84 -18.02
N ARG A 319 3.27 -20.47 -17.12
CA ARG A 319 1.86 -20.83 -17.33
C ARG A 319 0.94 -19.61 -17.33
N ILE A 320 1.17 -18.68 -16.39
CA ILE A 320 0.46 -17.39 -16.35
C ILE A 320 0.71 -16.61 -17.65
N GLU A 321 1.95 -16.60 -18.15
CA GLU A 321 2.29 -15.97 -19.42
C GLU A 321 1.57 -16.62 -20.61
N ALA A 322 1.43 -17.95 -20.60
CA ALA A 322 0.68 -18.70 -21.60
C ALA A 322 -0.85 -18.47 -21.53
N GLY A 323 -1.32 -17.60 -20.63
CA GLY A 323 -2.74 -17.28 -20.46
C GLY A 323 -3.50 -18.28 -19.57
N GLU A 324 -2.79 -19.19 -18.90
CA GLU A 324 -3.38 -20.06 -17.90
C GLU A 324 -3.55 -19.32 -16.57
N TYR A 325 -4.50 -19.77 -15.75
CA TYR A 325 -4.77 -19.23 -14.42
C TYR A 325 -5.07 -17.71 -14.36
N PRO A 326 -6.07 -17.21 -15.12
CA PRO A 326 -6.40 -15.79 -15.16
C PRO A 326 -6.92 -15.23 -13.82
N ILE A 327 -7.64 -16.03 -13.03
CA ILE A 327 -8.16 -15.64 -11.71
C ILE A 327 -6.99 -15.47 -10.73
N LEU A 328 -6.03 -16.40 -10.77
CA LEU A 328 -4.82 -16.31 -9.95
C LEU A 328 -4.00 -15.07 -10.29
N ALA A 329 -3.73 -14.82 -11.58
CA ALA A 329 -2.98 -13.66 -12.03
C ALA A 329 -3.62 -12.35 -11.55
N ALA A 330 -4.94 -12.23 -11.68
CA ALA A 330 -5.69 -11.07 -11.21
C ALA A 330 -5.70 -10.96 -9.68
N SER A 331 -5.78 -12.08 -8.95
CA SER A 331 -5.72 -12.11 -7.49
C SER A 331 -4.35 -11.65 -6.95
N LEU A 332 -3.27 -12.13 -7.57
CA LEU A 332 -1.90 -11.73 -7.24
C LEU A 332 -1.65 -10.26 -7.54
N ALA A 333 -2.11 -9.76 -8.69
CA ALA A 333 -1.98 -8.35 -9.04
C ALA A 333 -2.70 -7.44 -8.01
N ARG A 334 -3.94 -7.78 -7.63
CA ARG A 334 -4.67 -7.07 -6.57
C ARG A 334 -4.01 -7.19 -5.21
N MET A 335 -3.43 -8.35 -4.89
CA MET A 335 -2.67 -8.53 -3.65
C MET A 335 -1.47 -7.59 -3.62
N VAL A 336 -0.69 -7.47 -4.70
CA VAL A 336 0.44 -6.54 -4.79
C VAL A 336 -0.01 -5.10 -4.54
N LEU A 337 -1.13 -4.66 -5.14
CA LEU A 337 -1.67 -3.32 -4.89
C LEU A 337 -2.06 -3.11 -3.42
N ARG A 338 -2.75 -4.08 -2.80
CA ARG A 338 -3.11 -4.01 -1.37
C ARG A 338 -1.88 -3.94 -0.47
N GLU A 339 -0.83 -4.70 -0.76
CA GLU A 339 0.42 -4.67 -0.01
C GLU A 339 1.16 -3.34 -0.17
N LEU A 340 1.19 -2.77 -1.38
CA LEU A 340 1.76 -1.46 -1.64
C LEU A 340 1.05 -0.38 -0.83
N MET A 341 -0.28 -0.40 -0.79
CA MET A 341 -1.09 0.54 0.00
C MET A 341 -1.00 0.30 1.52
N GLY A 342 -0.38 -0.80 1.95
CA GLY A 342 -0.19 -1.12 3.35
C GLY A 342 0.84 -0.24 4.06
N GLN A 343 0.78 -0.21 5.39
CA GLN A 343 1.68 0.60 6.24
C GLN A 343 3.10 0.04 6.38
N ARG A 344 3.32 -1.22 6.00
CA ARG A 344 4.63 -1.88 6.15
C ARG A 344 5.66 -1.25 5.22
N ARG A 345 6.85 -0.97 5.75
CA ARG A 345 8.03 -0.53 4.97
C ARG A 345 8.42 -1.61 3.94
N LEU A 346 8.71 -1.21 2.70
CA LEU A 346 9.17 -2.15 1.67
C LEU A 346 10.59 -2.62 1.98
N ARG A 347 11.45 -1.69 2.41
CA ARG A 347 12.82 -1.95 2.89
C ARG A 347 13.07 -1.28 4.24
N PRO A 348 12.74 -1.94 5.36
CA PRO A 348 12.88 -1.35 6.69
C PRO A 348 14.31 -0.88 7.04
N ALA A 349 15.33 -1.55 6.53
CA ALA A 349 16.74 -1.27 6.83
C ALA A 349 17.44 -0.38 5.77
N ASP A 350 16.76 -0.02 4.68
CA ASP A 350 17.36 0.67 3.53
C ASP A 350 16.33 1.63 2.91
N ALA A 351 16.21 2.84 3.48
CA ALA A 351 15.28 3.86 3.00
C ALA A 351 15.59 4.34 1.56
N PRO A 352 16.86 4.51 1.14
CA PRO A 352 17.17 4.79 -0.26
C PRO A 352 16.74 3.68 -1.21
N GLY A 353 17.03 2.42 -0.87
CA GLY A 353 16.59 1.29 -1.69
C GLY A 353 15.07 1.10 -1.70
N GLU A 354 14.34 1.60 -0.70
CA GLU A 354 12.87 1.63 -0.72
C GLU A 354 12.33 2.51 -1.85
N ILE A 355 12.96 3.65 -2.14
CA ILE A 355 12.59 4.49 -3.29
C ILE A 355 12.91 3.77 -4.61
N ASP A 356 14.08 3.12 -4.68
CA ASP A 356 14.49 2.40 -5.89
C ASP A 356 13.55 1.24 -6.22
N ILE A 357 13.22 0.41 -5.23
CA ILE A 357 12.28 -0.69 -5.45
C ILE A 357 10.88 -0.19 -5.74
N LEU A 358 10.44 0.92 -5.14
CA LEU A 358 9.15 1.51 -5.45
C LEU A 358 9.08 2.01 -6.90
N ARG A 359 10.13 2.65 -7.39
CA ARG A 359 10.25 3.08 -8.79
C ARG A 359 10.22 1.87 -9.74
N ALA A 360 10.96 0.81 -9.42
CA ALA A 360 10.96 -0.42 -10.22
C ALA A 360 9.56 -1.06 -10.27
N LEU A 361 8.85 -1.12 -9.14
CA LEU A 361 7.47 -1.58 -9.07
C LEU A 361 6.52 -0.67 -9.87
N ALA A 362 6.70 0.66 -9.83
CA ALA A 362 5.88 1.59 -10.60
C ALA A 362 6.02 1.38 -12.11
N MET A 363 7.26 1.25 -12.60
CA MET A 363 7.53 0.95 -14.01
C MET A 363 6.94 -0.39 -14.42
N SER A 364 7.13 -1.41 -13.58
CA SER A 364 6.67 -2.78 -13.81
C SER A 364 5.14 -2.90 -13.85
N LEU A 365 4.45 -2.28 -12.89
CA LEU A 365 2.99 -2.29 -12.84
C LEU A 365 2.37 -1.41 -13.94
N THR A 366 3.02 -0.31 -14.32
CA THR A 366 2.59 0.50 -15.46
C THR A 366 2.73 -0.26 -16.78
N ALA A 367 3.80 -1.05 -16.97
CA ALA A 367 3.98 -1.86 -18.17
C ALA A 367 2.94 -2.98 -18.30
N THR A 368 2.33 -3.40 -17.19
CA THR A 368 1.28 -4.43 -17.15
C THR A 368 -0.14 -3.85 -17.15
N ALA A 369 -0.26 -2.52 -17.16
CA ALA A 369 -1.56 -1.83 -17.17
C ALA A 369 -2.33 -2.16 -18.45
N GLY A 370 -3.63 -2.40 -18.31
CA GLY A 370 -4.53 -2.83 -19.38
C GLY A 370 -4.70 -4.35 -19.52
N ARG A 371 -3.76 -5.15 -18.98
CA ARG A 371 -3.87 -6.62 -18.95
C ARG A 371 -4.42 -7.14 -17.63
N LEU A 372 -3.84 -6.69 -16.52
CA LEU A 372 -4.15 -7.20 -15.17
C LEU A 372 -4.75 -6.15 -14.24
N LEU A 373 -4.34 -4.91 -14.43
CA LEU A 373 -4.72 -3.75 -13.63
C LEU A 373 -5.03 -2.60 -14.56
N THR A 374 -5.91 -1.70 -14.14
CA THR A 374 -6.11 -0.43 -14.81
C THR A 374 -5.01 0.56 -14.42
N LEU A 375 -4.74 1.53 -15.30
CA LEU A 375 -3.75 2.57 -15.02
C LEU A 375 -4.15 3.44 -13.81
N ASP A 376 -5.46 3.62 -13.60
CA ASP A 376 -6.01 4.36 -12.45
C ASP A 376 -5.78 3.64 -11.11
N GLU A 377 -5.97 2.31 -11.07
CA GLU A 377 -5.66 1.50 -9.89
C GLU A 377 -4.17 1.60 -9.51
N VAL A 378 -3.29 1.56 -10.51
CA VAL A 378 -1.84 1.71 -10.32
C VAL A 378 -1.54 3.12 -9.77
N GLN A 379 -2.04 4.18 -10.41
CA GLN A 379 -1.82 5.56 -9.97
C GLN A 379 -2.33 5.81 -8.54
N THR A 380 -3.50 5.27 -8.20
CA THR A 380 -4.09 5.36 -6.87
C THR A 380 -3.21 4.67 -5.83
N ALA A 381 -2.72 3.46 -6.11
CA ALA A 381 -1.85 2.73 -5.19
C ALA A 381 -0.53 3.46 -4.92
N PHE A 382 0.12 4.03 -5.94
CA PHE A 382 1.36 4.80 -5.76
C PHE A 382 1.12 6.14 -5.04
N THR A 383 -0.03 6.78 -5.28
CA THR A 383 -0.41 8.00 -4.55
C THR A 383 -0.63 7.71 -3.07
N GLU A 384 -1.28 6.59 -2.74
CA GLU A 384 -1.45 6.15 -1.34
C GLU A 384 -0.10 5.82 -0.71
N ARG A 385 0.74 5.01 -1.39
CA ARG A 385 2.08 4.64 -0.91
C ARG A 385 2.94 5.87 -0.64
N SER A 386 2.88 6.87 -1.51
CA SER A 386 3.66 8.10 -1.40
C SER A 386 3.42 8.87 -0.10
N LYS A 387 2.27 8.70 0.55
CA LYS A 387 2.01 9.29 1.89
C LYS A 387 3.02 8.81 2.92
N SER A 388 3.41 7.54 2.87
CA SER A 388 4.40 6.96 3.80
C SER A 388 5.79 7.55 3.62
N LEU A 389 6.17 7.89 2.38
CA LEU A 389 7.50 8.43 2.04
C LEU A 389 7.71 9.87 2.52
N VAL A 390 6.64 10.62 2.76
CA VAL A 390 6.70 12.03 3.19
C VAL A 390 6.50 12.20 4.70
N THR A 391 6.39 11.10 5.45
CA THR A 391 6.35 11.10 6.91
C THR A 391 7.70 11.49 7.51
N ALA A 392 7.68 12.11 8.69
CA ALA A 392 8.90 12.50 9.39
C ALA A 392 9.84 11.30 9.63
N ASP A 393 9.29 10.18 10.09
CA ASP A 393 10.05 8.94 10.36
C ASP A 393 10.77 8.42 9.11
N PHE A 394 10.10 8.40 7.95
CA PHE A 394 10.73 7.99 6.70
C PHE A 394 11.81 8.97 6.28
N VAL A 395 11.49 10.27 6.24
CA VAL A 395 12.41 11.31 5.78
C VAL A 395 13.67 11.34 6.65
N GLN A 396 13.52 11.22 7.97
CA GLN A 396 14.65 11.12 8.89
C GLN A 396 15.52 9.90 8.55
N ALA A 397 14.94 8.71 8.45
CA ALA A 397 15.69 7.50 8.09
C ALA A 397 16.37 7.60 6.70
N TYR A 398 15.76 8.35 5.77
CA TYR A 398 16.26 8.51 4.41
C TYR A 398 17.45 9.47 4.31
N VAL A 399 17.50 10.51 5.14
CA VAL A 399 18.62 11.48 5.15
C VAL A 399 19.71 11.14 6.17
N VAL A 400 19.45 10.24 7.14
CA VAL A 400 20.43 9.79 8.16
C VAL A 400 21.80 9.39 7.58
N PRO A 401 21.91 8.69 6.42
CA PRO A 401 23.21 8.33 5.86
C PRO A 401 24.02 9.51 5.32
N CYS A 402 23.44 10.71 5.21
CA CYS A 402 24.12 11.87 4.66
C CYS A 402 25.03 12.56 5.67
N GLU A 403 26.32 12.67 5.35
CA GLU A 403 27.30 13.39 6.16
C GLU A 403 27.21 14.92 6.00
N THR A 404 26.65 15.40 4.88
CA THR A 404 26.57 16.83 4.52
C THR A 404 25.13 17.24 4.21
N VAL A 405 24.78 18.51 4.46
CA VAL A 405 23.43 19.01 4.12
C VAL A 405 23.20 19.05 2.61
N LEU A 406 24.28 19.14 1.83
CA LEU A 406 24.16 18.99 0.38
C LEU A 406 23.64 17.61 -0.01
N CYS A 407 24.18 16.55 0.59
CA CYS A 407 23.66 15.20 0.39
C CYS A 407 22.20 15.11 0.83
N GLU A 408 21.82 15.71 1.97
CA GLU A 408 20.43 15.76 2.41
C GLU A 408 19.53 16.43 1.36
N ALA A 409 19.95 17.59 0.82
CA ALA A 409 19.21 18.31 -0.21
C ALA A 409 19.11 17.53 -1.54
N GLU A 410 20.17 16.85 -1.96
CA GLU A 410 20.18 15.98 -3.15
C GLU A 410 19.22 14.80 -2.97
N GLN A 411 19.25 14.13 -1.81
CA GLN A 411 18.34 13.04 -1.50
C GLN A 411 16.90 13.52 -1.44
N LEU A 412 16.61 14.63 -0.77
CA LEU A 412 15.27 15.23 -0.70
C LEU A 412 14.76 15.67 -2.09
N THR A 413 15.64 16.10 -2.97
CA THR A 413 15.29 16.37 -4.38
C THR A 413 14.90 15.08 -5.09
N ARG A 414 15.66 14.00 -4.92
CA ARG A 414 15.30 12.67 -5.42
C ARG A 414 13.98 12.17 -4.81
N LEU A 415 13.68 12.45 -3.55
CA LEU A 415 12.38 12.14 -2.95
C LEU A 415 11.25 12.88 -3.68
N CYS A 416 11.43 14.17 -3.97
CA CYS A 416 10.45 14.96 -4.73
C CYS A 416 10.17 14.39 -6.12
N GLU A 417 11.18 13.83 -6.80
CA GLU A 417 11.03 13.17 -8.11
C GLU A 417 10.20 11.87 -8.04
N ASN A 418 10.25 11.15 -6.91
CA ASN A 418 9.67 9.81 -6.77
C ASN A 418 8.32 9.78 -6.05
N VAL A 419 7.88 10.91 -5.51
CA VAL A 419 6.59 11.05 -4.84
C VAL A 419 5.50 11.39 -5.85
N THR A 420 4.38 10.66 -5.79
CA THR A 420 3.21 10.90 -6.62
C THR A 420 2.06 11.51 -5.83
N GLY A 421 1.21 12.27 -6.51
CA GLY A 421 0.08 13.00 -5.91
C GLY A 421 0.43 14.41 -5.47
N THR A 422 -0.48 15.35 -5.72
CA THR A 422 -0.27 16.79 -5.50
C THR A 422 0.03 17.14 -4.04
N ALA A 423 -0.72 16.56 -3.09
CA ALA A 423 -0.52 16.78 -1.65
C ALA A 423 0.81 16.20 -1.14
N ASN A 424 1.21 15.03 -1.66
CA ASN A 424 2.46 14.41 -1.28
C ASN A 424 3.64 15.19 -1.86
N LYS A 425 3.57 15.64 -3.13
CA LYS A 425 4.59 16.51 -3.73
C LYS A 425 4.77 17.81 -2.95
N ARG A 426 3.69 18.46 -2.54
CA ARG A 426 3.76 19.64 -1.65
C ARG A 426 4.44 19.32 -0.32
N SER A 427 4.18 18.13 0.25
CA SER A 427 4.81 17.72 1.50
C SER A 427 6.30 17.42 1.34
N ALA A 428 6.71 16.74 0.26
CA ALA A 428 8.11 16.54 -0.08
C ALA A 428 8.83 17.87 -0.34
N ALA A 429 8.19 18.79 -1.06
CA ALA A 429 8.71 20.13 -1.32
C ALA A 429 8.95 20.92 -0.02
N ARG A 430 8.06 20.80 0.98
CA ARG A 430 8.26 21.44 2.29
C ARG A 430 9.53 20.93 3.00
N TRP A 431 9.82 19.63 2.93
CA TRP A 431 11.05 19.07 3.49
C TRP A 431 12.29 19.63 2.79
N LEU A 432 12.28 19.66 1.45
CA LEU A 432 13.39 20.21 0.66
C LEU A 432 13.57 21.72 0.90
N ALA A 433 12.47 22.49 0.92
CA ALA A 433 12.50 23.92 1.22
C ALA A 433 13.12 24.18 2.58
N ALA A 434 12.67 23.47 3.64
CA ALA A 434 13.24 23.60 4.97
C ALA A 434 14.75 23.32 5.00
N CYS A 435 15.21 22.29 4.27
CA CYS A 435 16.62 21.95 4.14
C CYS A 435 17.43 23.09 3.47
N VAL A 436 17.01 23.57 2.29
CA VAL A 436 17.77 24.59 1.53
C VAL A 436 17.69 26.00 2.14
N THR A 437 16.66 26.30 2.92
CA THR A 437 16.55 27.55 3.68
C THR A 437 17.28 27.53 5.02
N SER A 438 17.83 26.38 5.42
CA SER A 438 18.49 26.24 6.72
C SER A 438 19.81 27.00 6.76
N LEU A 439 20.14 27.56 7.93
CA LEU A 439 21.43 28.20 8.17
C LEU A 439 22.59 27.22 7.98
N ARG A 440 22.38 25.93 8.28
CA ARG A 440 23.38 24.87 8.11
C ARG A 440 23.73 24.67 6.63
N PHE A 441 22.72 24.64 5.75
CA PHE A 441 22.95 24.56 4.30
C PHE A 441 23.76 25.76 3.79
N GLU A 442 23.37 26.97 4.17
CA GLU A 442 24.10 28.19 3.76
C GLU A 442 25.55 28.16 4.27
N SER A 443 25.74 27.82 5.55
CA SER A 443 27.06 27.82 6.20
C SER A 443 28.01 26.77 5.60
N GLU A 444 27.51 25.54 5.37
CA GLU A 444 28.31 24.48 4.74
C GLU A 444 28.68 24.84 3.29
N MET A 445 27.75 25.41 2.52
CA MET A 445 28.02 25.84 1.15
C MET A 445 29.02 27.00 1.09
N ARG A 446 29.06 27.88 2.09
CA ARG A 446 30.04 28.98 2.16
C ARG A 446 31.41 28.49 2.62
N LEU A 447 31.47 27.75 3.72
CA LEU A 447 32.72 27.48 4.44
C LEU A 447 33.40 26.16 4.03
N ASN A 448 32.63 25.11 3.75
CA ASN A 448 33.16 23.75 3.56
C ASN A 448 33.18 23.33 2.09
N GLY A 449 34.10 22.44 1.72
CA GLY A 449 34.09 21.78 0.40
C GLY A 449 34.94 22.46 -0.69
N PRO A 450 34.65 22.19 -1.97
CA PRO A 450 35.53 22.49 -3.10
C PRO A 450 35.57 23.98 -3.46
N THR A 451 36.30 24.36 -4.51
CA THR A 451 36.42 25.76 -4.96
C THR A 451 35.06 26.41 -5.24
N ALA A 452 34.97 27.74 -5.12
CA ALA A 452 33.72 28.49 -5.35
C ALA A 452 33.06 28.18 -6.70
N SER A 453 33.86 27.99 -7.76
CA SER A 453 33.35 27.57 -9.07
C SER A 453 32.66 26.20 -9.01
N ARG A 454 33.23 25.23 -8.28
CA ARG A 454 32.62 23.91 -8.14
C ARG A 454 31.35 23.95 -7.29
N LYS A 455 31.32 24.77 -6.22
CA LYS A 455 30.13 25.00 -5.40
C LYS A 455 28.97 25.56 -6.22
N LEU A 456 29.24 26.56 -7.06
CA LEU A 456 28.23 27.13 -7.97
C LEU A 456 27.71 26.10 -8.98
N GLN A 457 28.58 25.23 -9.51
CA GLN A 457 28.15 24.14 -10.40
C GLN A 457 27.23 23.13 -9.69
N ILE A 458 27.55 22.77 -8.44
CA ILE A 458 26.72 21.87 -7.62
C ILE A 458 25.34 22.49 -7.38
N LEU A 459 25.28 23.76 -6.97
CA LEU A 459 24.01 24.47 -6.75
C LEU A 459 23.22 24.63 -8.06
N ALA A 460 23.90 24.81 -9.19
CA ALA A 460 23.25 24.82 -10.51
C ALA A 460 22.65 23.47 -10.87
N GLN A 461 23.34 22.37 -10.56
CA GLN A 461 22.81 21.01 -10.74
C GLN A 461 21.59 20.77 -9.85
N LEU A 462 21.64 21.16 -8.58
CA LEU A 462 20.50 21.06 -7.67
C LEU A 462 19.28 21.84 -8.19
N ASN A 463 19.46 23.09 -8.65
CA ASN A 463 18.38 23.87 -9.28
C ASN A 463 17.74 23.18 -10.49
N ARG A 464 18.54 22.51 -11.33
CA ARG A 464 18.03 21.75 -12.48
C ARG A 464 17.25 20.52 -12.04
N SER A 465 17.72 19.80 -11.03
CA SER A 465 17.02 18.63 -10.48
C SER A 465 15.69 19.04 -9.84
N VAL A 466 15.64 20.16 -9.11
CA VAL A 466 14.38 20.70 -8.56
C VAL A 466 13.38 21.01 -9.67
N LYS A 467 13.84 21.62 -10.76
CA LYS A 467 12.99 21.88 -11.93
C LYS A 467 12.47 20.59 -12.59
N ALA A 468 13.28 19.53 -12.59
CA ALA A 468 12.89 18.22 -13.12
C ALA A 468 11.91 17.44 -12.21
N ALA A 469 11.84 17.77 -10.92
CA ALA A 469 10.98 17.09 -9.95
C ALA A 469 9.47 17.34 -10.15
N ALA A 470 9.09 18.24 -11.08
CA ALA A 470 7.71 18.57 -11.43
C ALA A 470 6.84 18.89 -10.20
N LEU A 471 7.35 19.77 -9.34
CA LEU A 471 6.64 20.35 -8.20
C LEU A 471 5.64 21.42 -8.67
N SER A 472 4.88 22.02 -7.75
CA SER A 472 4.08 23.19 -8.10
C SER A 472 4.98 24.36 -8.50
N GLU A 473 4.48 25.29 -9.32
CA GLU A 473 5.25 26.47 -9.77
C GLU A 473 5.74 27.28 -8.55
N HIS A 474 4.85 27.52 -7.58
CA HIS A 474 5.18 28.21 -6.34
C HIS A 474 6.31 27.52 -5.54
N ASP A 475 6.20 26.21 -5.31
CA ASP A 475 7.22 25.47 -4.55
C ASP A 475 8.56 25.44 -5.31
N THR A 476 8.50 25.27 -6.63
CA THR A 476 9.69 25.27 -7.50
C THR A 476 10.43 26.60 -7.41
N ASP A 477 9.70 27.71 -7.56
CA ASP A 477 10.27 29.05 -7.52
C ASP A 477 10.85 29.39 -6.14
N GLN A 478 10.16 29.02 -5.06
CA GLN A 478 10.63 29.24 -3.69
C GLN A 478 11.97 28.52 -3.44
N ILE A 479 12.05 27.24 -3.79
CA ILE A 479 13.25 26.42 -3.57
C ILE A 479 14.40 26.93 -4.47
N MET A 480 14.12 27.19 -5.74
CA MET A 480 15.14 27.68 -6.68
C MET A 480 15.68 29.06 -6.30
N THR A 481 14.81 29.95 -5.81
CA THR A 481 15.20 31.28 -5.31
C THR A 481 16.12 31.14 -4.11
N SER A 482 15.81 30.25 -3.17
CA SER A 482 16.63 30.00 -1.98
C SER A 482 18.02 29.48 -2.34
N ILE A 483 18.10 28.49 -3.23
CA ILE A 483 19.38 27.97 -3.76
C ILE A 483 20.15 29.07 -4.50
N GLY A 484 19.46 29.89 -5.29
CA GLY A 484 20.01 31.04 -6.00
C GLY A 484 20.62 32.09 -5.08
N HIS A 485 19.97 32.39 -3.95
CA HIS A 485 20.50 33.29 -2.93
C HIS A 485 21.82 32.78 -2.35
N VAL A 486 21.90 31.50 -1.97
CA VAL A 486 23.15 30.90 -1.46
C VAL A 486 24.25 30.96 -2.52
N GLY A 487 23.94 30.64 -3.77
CA GLY A 487 24.89 30.79 -4.88
C GLY A 487 25.34 32.24 -5.07
N GLY A 488 24.43 33.20 -4.87
CA GLY A 488 24.74 34.63 -4.85
C GLY A 488 25.75 35.00 -3.75
N VAL A 489 25.63 34.44 -2.55
CA VAL A 489 26.59 34.71 -1.47
C VAL A 489 27.96 34.12 -1.80
N VAL A 490 28.01 32.85 -2.23
CA VAL A 490 29.26 32.16 -2.60
C VAL A 490 30.00 32.89 -3.72
N GLU A 491 29.28 33.35 -4.74
CA GLU A 491 29.86 34.11 -5.84
C GLU A 491 30.41 35.46 -5.37
N ALA A 492 29.68 36.18 -4.52
CA ALA A 492 30.06 37.50 -4.04
C ALA A 492 31.33 37.46 -3.16
N GLU A 493 31.44 36.45 -2.29
CA GLU A 493 32.63 36.25 -1.44
C GLU A 493 33.87 35.90 -2.28
N ALA A 494 33.71 35.02 -3.28
CA ALA A 494 34.80 34.63 -4.16
C ALA A 494 35.12 35.68 -5.25
N ARG A 495 34.20 36.62 -5.51
CA ARG A 495 34.25 37.59 -6.63
C ARG A 495 34.48 36.92 -7.98
N LEU A 496 33.89 35.73 -8.19
CA LEU A 496 34.21 34.87 -9.33
C LEU A 496 33.89 35.53 -10.67
N THR A 497 32.75 36.21 -10.79
CA THR A 497 32.36 36.90 -12.04
C THR A 497 33.36 38.00 -12.41
N LEU A 498 33.82 38.77 -11.42
CA LEU A 498 34.84 39.79 -11.60
C LEU A 498 36.20 39.20 -11.99
N GLN A 499 36.59 38.09 -11.36
CA GLN A 499 37.84 37.38 -11.70
C GLN A 499 37.80 36.86 -13.14
N LEU A 500 36.68 36.28 -13.59
CA LEU A 500 36.51 35.79 -14.96
C LEU A 500 36.55 36.93 -15.99
N ALA A 501 35.92 38.06 -15.70
CA ALA A 501 35.98 39.23 -16.59
C ALA A 501 37.42 39.77 -16.74
N ARG A 502 38.20 39.76 -15.66
CA ARG A 502 39.58 40.28 -15.60
C ARG A 502 40.66 39.27 -15.96
N ALA A 503 40.32 37.99 -16.13
CA ALA A 503 41.30 36.93 -16.42
C ALA A 503 42.17 37.24 -17.64
N THR A 504 43.40 36.76 -17.69
CA THR A 504 44.25 36.85 -18.89
C THR A 504 43.90 35.72 -19.85
N ALA A 505 42.73 35.81 -20.48
CA ALA A 505 42.20 34.84 -21.42
C ALA A 505 41.58 35.53 -22.66
N PRO A 506 41.48 34.84 -23.81
CA PRO A 506 40.77 35.35 -24.98
C PRO A 506 39.34 35.79 -24.65
N VAL A 507 38.88 36.89 -25.25
CA VAL A 507 37.56 37.49 -25.01
C VAL A 507 36.42 36.48 -25.21
N GLN A 508 36.53 35.60 -26.21
CA GLN A 508 35.58 34.53 -26.46
C GLN A 508 35.44 33.56 -25.27
N GLN A 509 36.56 33.16 -24.66
CA GLN A 509 36.55 32.23 -23.52
C GLN A 509 35.95 32.88 -22.28
N LYS A 510 36.25 34.17 -22.03
CA LYS A 510 35.64 34.96 -20.96
C LYS A 510 34.12 35.07 -21.13
N LEU A 511 33.67 35.44 -22.33
CA LEU A 511 32.26 35.54 -22.65
C LEU A 511 31.54 34.20 -22.53
N SER A 512 32.14 33.12 -23.02
CA SER A 512 31.58 31.78 -22.86
C SER A 512 31.42 31.41 -21.38
N ALA A 513 32.44 31.63 -20.55
CA ALA A 513 32.37 31.35 -19.11
C ALA A 513 31.29 32.18 -18.40
N LEU A 514 31.22 33.49 -18.66
CA LEU A 514 30.20 34.38 -18.07
C LEU A 514 28.79 34.04 -18.55
N LEU A 515 28.62 33.68 -19.83
CA LEU A 515 27.33 33.30 -20.38
C LEU A 515 26.85 31.94 -19.85
N ARG A 516 27.75 30.98 -19.62
CA ARG A 516 27.40 29.70 -18.95
C ARG A 516 26.94 29.90 -17.51
N LEU A 517 27.55 30.83 -16.78
CA LEU A 517 27.07 31.24 -15.44
C LEU A 517 25.69 31.91 -15.54
N ALA A 518 25.50 32.81 -16.49
CA ALA A 518 24.24 33.53 -16.69
C ALA A 518 23.09 32.62 -17.17
N ALA A 519 23.39 31.57 -17.94
CA ALA A 519 22.42 30.61 -18.47
C ALA A 519 21.99 29.55 -17.44
N GLY A 520 22.57 29.55 -16.23
CA GLY A 520 22.26 28.54 -15.22
C GLY A 520 23.02 27.21 -15.38
N GLU A 521 24.03 27.14 -16.25
CA GLU A 521 24.80 25.90 -16.49
C GLU A 521 25.85 25.66 -15.40
N THR A 522 26.55 26.73 -14.98
CA THR A 522 27.65 26.65 -14.02
C THR A 522 27.42 27.46 -12.74
N ALA A 523 26.28 28.14 -12.62
CA ALA A 523 25.80 28.78 -11.40
C ALA A 523 24.27 28.64 -11.31
N PRO A 524 23.68 28.61 -10.12
CA PRO A 524 22.23 28.63 -10.00
C PRO A 524 21.68 29.96 -10.52
N LEU A 525 20.49 29.90 -11.14
CA LEU A 525 19.72 31.10 -11.48
C LEU A 525 19.47 31.95 -10.23
N GLY A 526 19.44 33.27 -10.41
CA GLY A 526 19.36 34.26 -9.33
C GLY A 526 20.58 35.20 -9.30
N PRO A 527 20.95 35.77 -8.14
CA PRO A 527 21.90 36.88 -8.06
C PRO A 527 23.28 36.61 -8.69
N ALA A 528 23.80 35.39 -8.61
CA ALA A 528 25.08 35.03 -9.24
C ALA A 528 24.99 35.04 -10.78
N ALA A 529 23.91 34.48 -11.34
CA ALA A 529 23.64 34.50 -12.78
C ALA A 529 23.40 35.93 -13.29
N ASP A 530 22.68 36.75 -12.54
CA ASP A 530 22.41 38.16 -12.88
C ASP A 530 23.70 39.00 -12.94
N ARG A 531 24.62 38.81 -11.98
CA ARG A 531 25.93 39.46 -12.00
C ARG A 531 26.79 38.99 -13.17
N ALA A 532 26.79 37.70 -13.47
CA ALA A 532 27.49 37.16 -14.64
C ALA A 532 26.94 37.76 -15.95
N LYS A 533 25.61 37.89 -16.06
CA LYS A 533 24.92 38.53 -17.19
C LYS A 533 25.33 39.99 -17.34
N ALA A 534 25.36 40.75 -16.24
CA ALA A 534 25.78 42.14 -16.24
C ALA A 534 27.24 42.32 -16.70
N GLU A 535 28.16 41.48 -16.22
CA GLU A 535 29.57 41.50 -16.64
C GLU A 535 29.75 41.06 -18.10
N ALA A 536 28.97 40.07 -18.58
CA ALA A 536 28.96 39.69 -19.98
C ALA A 536 28.52 40.86 -20.88
N ILE A 537 27.45 41.57 -20.52
CA ILE A 537 26.99 42.77 -21.25
C ILE A 537 28.07 43.85 -21.29
N LYS A 538 28.74 44.12 -20.16
CA LYS A 538 29.85 45.08 -20.11
C LYS A 538 30.98 44.66 -21.04
N LEU A 539 31.36 43.38 -21.03
CA LEU A 539 32.42 42.85 -21.87
C LEU A 539 32.05 42.90 -23.37
N PHE A 540 30.79 42.66 -23.74
CA PHE A 540 30.29 42.84 -25.12
C PHE A 540 30.26 44.31 -25.59
N ARG A 541 30.13 45.27 -24.66
CA ARG A 541 30.08 46.71 -24.97
C ARG A 541 31.48 47.34 -25.05
N ALA A 542 32.51 46.70 -24.49
CA ALA A 542 33.87 47.21 -24.51
C ALA A 542 34.42 47.29 -25.96
N PRO A 543 35.06 48.41 -26.35
CA PRO A 543 35.53 48.64 -27.72
C PRO A 543 36.57 47.59 -28.16
N ASP A 544 37.50 47.20 -27.29
CA ASP A 544 38.53 46.19 -27.58
C ASP A 544 37.91 44.80 -27.79
N SER A 545 36.90 44.45 -26.99
CA SER A 545 36.15 43.19 -27.15
C SER A 545 35.35 43.15 -28.44
N ARG A 546 34.74 44.27 -28.84
CA ARG A 546 34.02 44.38 -30.12
C ARG A 546 34.97 44.23 -31.30
N ALA A 547 36.14 44.87 -31.24
CA ALA A 547 37.19 44.73 -32.26
C ALA A 547 37.65 43.26 -32.37
N ALA A 548 37.91 42.60 -31.24
CA ALA A 548 38.32 41.19 -31.20
C ALA A 548 37.24 40.23 -31.74
N LEU A 549 35.96 40.45 -31.42
CA LEU A 549 34.85 39.63 -31.91
C LEU A 549 34.53 39.87 -33.39
N THR A 550 34.75 41.09 -33.89
CA THR A 550 34.59 41.43 -35.31
C THR A 550 35.71 40.83 -36.16
N ALA A 551 36.93 40.73 -35.61
CA ALA A 551 38.07 40.11 -36.27
C ALA A 551 37.96 38.58 -36.40
N ALA A 552 37.10 37.92 -35.61
CA ALA A 552 36.90 36.47 -35.64
C ALA A 552 35.41 36.09 -35.59
N PRO A 553 34.63 36.31 -36.66
CA PRO A 553 33.17 36.11 -36.65
C PRO A 553 32.73 34.66 -36.41
N GLU A 554 33.57 33.66 -36.74
CA GLU A 554 33.31 32.24 -36.43
C GLU A 554 33.21 31.97 -34.92
N SER A 555 33.87 32.81 -34.10
CA SER A 555 33.87 32.71 -32.64
C SER A 555 32.52 33.04 -31.98
N LEU A 556 31.62 33.71 -32.72
CA LEU A 556 30.30 34.14 -32.26
C LEU A 556 29.24 33.02 -32.37
N ALA A 557 29.40 32.07 -33.28
CA ALA A 557 28.45 30.98 -33.49
C ALA A 557 28.13 30.18 -32.21
N PRO A 558 29.12 29.70 -31.42
CA PRO A 558 28.85 28.99 -30.17
C PRO A 558 28.31 29.88 -29.04
N LEU A 559 28.50 31.21 -29.12
CA LEU A 559 28.01 32.15 -28.10
C LEU A 559 26.52 32.48 -28.29
N LYS A 560 25.98 32.41 -29.51
CA LYS A 560 24.56 32.72 -29.79
C LYS A 560 23.59 31.86 -28.98
N GLY A 561 23.86 30.55 -28.88
CA GLY A 561 23.03 29.64 -28.08
C GLY A 561 23.01 30.01 -26.59
N LEU A 562 24.18 30.32 -26.04
CA LEU A 562 24.33 30.75 -24.64
C LEU A 562 23.73 32.13 -24.39
N MET A 563 23.81 33.06 -25.35
CA MET A 563 23.17 34.37 -25.26
C MET A 563 21.64 34.25 -25.21
N LYS A 564 21.05 33.34 -26.00
CA LYS A 564 19.62 33.06 -25.94
C LYS A 564 19.23 32.44 -24.60
N ALA A 565 20.00 31.45 -24.12
CA ALA A 565 19.76 30.81 -22.82
C ALA A 565 19.90 31.78 -21.63
N ALA A 566 20.81 32.77 -21.72
CA ALA A 566 20.98 33.83 -20.72
C ALA A 566 19.97 34.99 -20.87
N GLY A 567 19.06 34.94 -21.86
CA GLY A 567 18.08 35.99 -22.13
C GLY A 567 18.70 37.32 -22.57
N LEU A 568 19.75 37.26 -23.39
CA LEU A 568 20.45 38.41 -24.00
C LEU A 568 20.16 38.58 -25.50
N ALA A 569 19.55 37.57 -26.13
CA ALA A 569 19.13 37.58 -27.53
C ALA A 569 17.81 36.80 -27.66
N ALA A 570 16.93 37.21 -28.59
CA ALA A 570 15.66 36.54 -28.87
C ALA A 570 15.86 35.23 -29.68
#